data_AF-A0A927ML74-F1
#
_entry.id   AF-A0A927ML74-F1
#
_cell.length_a   1.000
_cell.length_b   1.000
_cell.length_c   1.000
_cell.angle_alpha   90.00
_cell.angle_beta   90.00
_cell.angle_gamma   90.00
#
_symmetry.space_group_name_H-M   'P 1'
#
loop_
_entity.id
_entity.type
_entity.pdbx_description
1 polymer ?
#
loop_
_entity_poly.entity_id
_entity_poly.type
_entity_poly.pdbx_seq_one_letter_code
_entity_poly.pdbx_strand_id
1 'polypeptide(L)'
;MKRYLYTGVLLGTIILAGCSANEETEEQVNKETTEGLTDGQTVEVEALSDTDKREVVVSVTPLDLTQEQKEDYHKQYFEIVEDLKAEYQFSDMTLVPLDEFLKVDWVEPEEFKGKLVDILEKGCISC
;
A
#
# COMPACT_ATOMS: atom_id res chain seq x y z
N MET A 1 43.13 -25.41 19.19
CA MET A 1 41.71 -25.16 18.90
C MET A 1 41.31 -23.84 19.54
N LYS A 2 40.92 -22.86 18.72
CA LYS A 2 40.56 -21.51 19.18
C LYS A 2 39.18 -21.55 19.85
N ARG A 3 39.08 -21.14 21.10
CA ARG A 3 37.81 -20.95 21.81
C ARG A 3 37.41 -19.49 21.62
N TYR A 4 36.35 -19.25 20.84
CA TYR A 4 35.79 -17.93 20.64
C TYR A 4 34.96 -17.56 21.88
N LEU A 5 35.40 -16.51 22.58
CA LEU A 5 34.66 -15.92 23.69
C LEU A 5 33.55 -15.04 23.08
N TYR A 6 32.31 -15.47 23.22
CA TYR A 6 31.13 -14.71 22.84
C TYR A 6 30.95 -13.57 23.87
N THR A 7 31.50 -12.40 23.58
CA THR A 7 31.23 -11.17 24.31
C THR A 7 29.84 -10.67 23.93
N GLY A 8 28.82 -11.06 24.70
CA GLY A 8 27.46 -10.54 24.57
C GLY A 8 27.43 -9.06 24.95
N VAL A 9 26.91 -8.22 24.06
CA VAL A 9 26.67 -6.80 24.32
C VAL A 9 25.46 -6.70 25.24
N LEU A 10 25.68 -6.22 26.45
CA LEU A 10 24.65 -5.93 27.44
C LEU A 10 23.89 -4.67 26.97
N LEU A 11 22.72 -4.85 26.35
CA LEU A 11 21.84 -3.74 26.01
C LEU A 11 21.22 -3.21 27.32
N GLY A 12 21.83 -2.16 27.84
CA GLY A 12 21.38 -1.45 29.03
C GLY A 12 20.00 -0.81 28.82
N THR A 13 19.18 -0.83 29.87
CA THR A 13 17.91 -0.12 29.92
C THR A 13 18.15 1.38 29.97
N ILE A 14 17.53 2.14 29.06
CA ILE A 14 17.51 3.60 29.14
C ILE A 14 16.38 3.99 30.08
N ILE A 15 16.71 4.47 31.28
CA ILE A 15 15.75 5.19 32.13
C ILE A 15 15.78 6.66 31.69
N LEU A 16 14.73 7.09 30.99
CA LEU A 16 14.48 8.50 30.65
C LEU A 16 14.00 9.24 31.90
N ALA A 17 14.95 9.69 32.74
CA ALA A 17 14.69 10.72 33.72
C ALA A 17 14.90 12.10 33.07
N GLY A 18 13.89 12.55 32.33
CA GLY A 18 13.78 13.92 31.84
C GLY A 18 12.97 14.77 32.81
N CYS A 19 13.62 15.27 33.87
CA CYS A 19 13.06 16.32 34.73
C CYS A 19 13.41 17.69 34.14
N SER A 20 12.42 18.38 33.59
CA SER A 20 12.31 19.83 33.72
C SER A 20 10.84 20.15 33.95
N ALA A 21 10.58 20.71 35.13
CA ALA A 21 9.29 20.92 35.73
C ALA A 21 8.32 21.70 34.83
N ASN A 22 7.12 21.13 34.66
CA ASN A 22 5.88 21.88 34.62
C ASN A 22 4.74 20.97 35.10
N GLU A 23 4.52 21.04 36.42
CA GLU A 23 3.23 21.05 37.14
C GLU A 23 2.00 20.42 36.45
N GLU A 24 1.48 19.38 37.12
CA GLU A 24 0.05 19.04 37.26
C GLU A 24 -0.67 18.41 36.04
N THR A 25 -1.50 17.36 36.09
CA THR A 25 -2.05 16.47 37.12
C THR A 25 -2.96 15.45 36.37
N GLU A 26 -3.12 14.23 36.91
CA GLU A 26 -4.20 13.23 36.69
C GLU A 26 -4.35 12.58 35.28
N GLU A 27 -4.09 11.28 35.09
CA GLU A 27 -4.89 10.08 35.44
C GLU A 27 -6.12 9.83 34.55
N GLN A 28 -6.28 8.54 34.19
CA GLN A 28 -7.50 7.84 33.72
C GLN A 28 -7.85 7.95 32.23
N VAL A 29 -7.74 6.85 31.46
CA VAL A 29 -8.68 5.71 31.38
C VAL A 29 -10.00 6.10 30.71
N ASN A 30 -10.15 5.58 29.48
CA ASN A 30 -11.37 4.99 28.90
C ASN A 30 -12.65 5.86 28.85
N LYS A 31 -13.06 6.29 27.65
CA LYS A 31 -14.38 5.93 27.11
C LYS A 31 -14.61 6.37 25.67
N GLU A 32 -15.07 5.40 24.88
CA GLU A 32 -16.11 5.50 23.85
C GLU A 32 -17.14 6.60 24.11
N THR A 33 -17.51 7.39 23.09
CA THR A 33 -18.90 7.68 22.67
C THR A 33 -18.90 8.68 21.50
N THR A 34 -19.25 8.13 20.35
CA THR A 34 -20.13 8.60 19.27
C THR A 34 -20.84 9.97 19.40
N GLU A 35 -21.10 10.56 18.22
CA GLU A 35 -22.21 11.46 17.84
C GLU A 35 -21.94 12.97 17.81
N GLY A 36 -22.19 13.59 16.65
CA GLY A 36 -22.66 14.98 16.63
C GLY A 36 -22.30 15.88 15.44
N LEU A 37 -23.01 15.67 14.32
CA LEU A 37 -23.61 16.70 13.44
C LEU A 37 -22.74 17.75 12.70
N THR A 38 -22.92 17.81 11.37
CA THR A 38 -23.37 19.00 10.60
C THR A 38 -23.73 18.50 9.19
N ASP A 39 -25.02 18.27 8.92
CA ASP A 39 -25.99 19.19 8.30
C ASP A 39 -26.00 19.17 6.77
N GLY A 40 -26.99 18.43 6.24
CA GLY A 40 -27.94 18.91 5.24
C GLY A 40 -27.46 19.34 3.85
N GLN A 41 -27.64 18.47 2.86
CA GLN A 41 -28.17 18.92 1.56
C GLN A 41 -29.14 17.88 0.97
N THR A 42 -30.35 18.36 0.71
CA THR A 42 -31.53 17.62 0.25
C THR A 42 -31.67 17.78 -1.27
N VAL A 43 -32.06 16.68 -1.96
CA VAL A 43 -32.92 16.50 -3.17
C VAL A 43 -32.54 17.35 -4.40
N GLU A 44 -32.42 16.81 -5.63
CA GLU A 44 -33.52 16.37 -6.50
C GLU A 44 -33.13 15.24 -7.47
N VAL A 45 -34.13 14.42 -7.81
CA VAL A 45 -34.09 13.21 -8.64
C VAL A 45 -34.62 13.53 -10.05
N GLU A 46 -34.14 12.76 -11.03
CA GLU A 46 -34.67 12.47 -12.38
C GLU A 46 -34.26 13.37 -13.55
N ALA A 47 -33.45 12.82 -14.46
CA ALA A 47 -33.90 12.52 -15.83
C ALA A 47 -32.91 11.58 -16.55
N LEU A 48 -33.46 10.48 -17.06
CA LEU A 48 -32.84 9.50 -17.94
C LEU A 48 -32.32 10.14 -19.23
N SER A 49 -31.16 9.70 -19.71
CA SER A 49 -30.82 9.71 -21.14
C SER A 49 -29.87 8.56 -21.44
N ASP A 50 -30.46 7.50 -21.97
CA ASP A 50 -29.82 6.43 -22.72
C ASP A 50 -28.93 7.04 -23.82
N THR A 51 -27.63 6.73 -23.82
CA THR A 51 -26.81 6.78 -25.03
C THR A 51 -25.71 5.71 -24.94
N ASP A 52 -25.96 4.68 -25.73
CA ASP A 52 -25.07 3.64 -26.20
C ASP A 52 -23.77 4.23 -26.80
N LYS A 53 -22.64 4.03 -26.10
CA LYS A 53 -21.40 3.47 -26.68
C LYS A 53 -20.29 3.39 -25.64
N ARG A 54 -20.13 2.16 -25.17
CA ARG A 54 -18.89 1.49 -24.78
C ARG A 54 -17.60 2.18 -25.26
N GLU A 55 -17.02 2.95 -24.37
CA GLU A 55 -15.58 2.93 -24.10
C GLU A 55 -15.42 3.39 -22.65
N VAL A 56 -15.40 2.45 -21.72
CA VAL A 56 -14.83 2.72 -20.39
C VAL A 56 -13.34 2.86 -20.66
N VAL A 57 -12.95 4.04 -21.12
CA VAL A 57 -11.57 4.48 -21.01
C VAL A 57 -11.36 4.55 -19.51
N VAL A 58 -10.79 3.49 -18.94
CA VAL A 58 -10.21 3.54 -17.59
C VAL A 58 -9.10 4.57 -17.74
N SER A 59 -9.45 5.85 -17.57
CA SER A 59 -8.49 6.91 -17.43
C SER A 59 -7.78 6.63 -16.11
N VAL A 60 -6.67 5.91 -16.20
CA VAL A 60 -5.77 5.69 -15.07
C VAL A 60 -5.24 7.08 -14.73
N THR A 61 -5.88 7.71 -13.76
CA THR A 61 -5.35 8.94 -13.17
C THR A 61 -4.04 8.54 -12.51
N PRO A 62 -2.89 9.04 -13.00
CA PRO A 62 -1.60 8.66 -12.43
C PRO A 62 -1.57 9.00 -10.94
N LEU A 63 -1.14 8.07 -10.08
CA LEU A 63 -0.96 8.40 -8.67
C LEU A 63 0.20 9.37 -8.51
N ASP A 64 -0.06 10.50 -7.84
CA ASP A 64 0.98 11.45 -7.46
C ASP A 64 1.62 11.02 -6.14
N LEU A 65 2.60 10.12 -6.26
CA LEU A 65 3.33 9.54 -5.12
C LEU A 65 4.63 10.30 -4.84
N THR A 66 4.92 10.49 -3.55
CA THR A 66 6.25 10.91 -3.09
C THR A 66 7.30 9.82 -3.38
N GLN A 67 8.59 10.16 -3.31
CA GLN A 67 9.67 9.18 -3.56
C GLN A 67 9.63 8.01 -2.58
N GLU A 68 9.40 8.27 -1.29
CA GLU A 68 9.29 7.22 -0.26
C GLU A 68 8.13 6.27 -0.55
N GLN A 69 6.98 6.81 -0.97
CA GLN A 69 5.83 5.99 -1.36
C GLN A 69 6.09 5.15 -2.61
N LYS A 70 6.86 5.66 -3.58
CA LYS A 70 7.25 4.88 -4.77
C LYS A 70 8.16 3.73 -4.41
N GLU A 71 9.10 3.94 -3.49
CA GLU A 71 9.98 2.86 -3.00
C GLU A 71 9.19 1.79 -2.24
N ASP A 72 8.20 2.21 -1.45
CA ASP A 72 7.30 1.29 -0.77
C ASP A 72 6.42 0.49 -1.75
N TYR A 73 5.79 1.17 -2.70
CA TYR A 73 4.98 0.54 -3.75
C TYR A 73 5.81 -0.43 -4.60
N HIS A 74 7.04 -0.06 -4.96
CA HIS A 74 7.91 -0.92 -5.75
C HIS A 74 8.28 -2.21 -5.01
N LYS A 75 8.50 -2.15 -3.68
CA LYS A 75 8.66 -3.35 -2.85
C LYS A 75 7.41 -4.22 -2.86
N GLN A 76 6.23 -3.62 -2.69
CA GLN A 76 4.96 -4.36 -2.73
C GLN A 76 4.74 -5.02 -4.10
N TYR A 77 5.02 -4.32 -5.21
CA TYR A 77 4.97 -4.90 -6.55
C TYR A 77 5.95 -6.05 -6.73
N PHE A 78 7.15 -5.95 -6.15
CA PHE A 78 8.14 -7.01 -6.23
C PHE A 78 7.65 -8.27 -5.51
N GLU A 79 7.09 -8.13 -4.30
CA GLU A 79 6.48 -9.24 -3.56
C GLU A 79 5.33 -9.87 -4.35
N ILE A 80 4.46 -9.06 -4.95
CA ILE A 80 3.38 -9.54 -5.82
C ILE A 80 3.93 -10.36 -6.99
N VAL A 81 4.99 -9.88 -7.66
CA VAL A 81 5.61 -10.60 -8.78
C VAL A 81 6.18 -11.93 -8.30
N GLU A 82 6.92 -11.97 -7.20
CA GLU A 82 7.50 -13.21 -6.66
C GLU A 82 6.42 -14.22 -6.24
N ASP A 83 5.34 -13.75 -5.61
CA ASP A 83 4.19 -14.58 -5.24
C ASP A 83 3.53 -15.20 -6.48
N LEU A 84 3.27 -14.39 -7.51
CA LEU A 84 2.67 -14.87 -8.76
C LEU A 84 3.60 -15.83 -9.52
N LYS A 85 4.92 -15.62 -9.48
CA LYS A 85 5.90 -16.54 -10.07
C LYS A 85 5.85 -17.90 -9.38
N ALA A 86 5.72 -17.93 -8.06
CA ALA A 86 5.58 -19.17 -7.30
C ALA A 86 4.23 -19.86 -7.57
N GLU A 87 3.13 -19.10 -7.63
CA GLU A 87 1.78 -19.62 -7.83
C GLU A 87 1.57 -20.18 -9.24
N TYR A 88 1.96 -19.44 -10.27
CA TYR A 88 1.78 -19.81 -11.68
C TYR A 88 2.98 -20.55 -12.27
N GLN A 89 4.03 -20.80 -11.48
CA GLN A 89 5.28 -21.45 -11.91
C GLN A 89 5.93 -20.76 -13.12
N PHE A 90 5.84 -19.43 -13.19
CA PHE A 90 6.38 -18.64 -14.30
C PHE A 90 7.73 -18.03 -13.90
N SER A 91 8.84 -18.46 -14.50
CA SER A 91 10.18 -17.97 -14.15
C SER A 91 10.55 -16.62 -14.74
N ASP A 92 9.90 -16.26 -15.85
CA ASP A 92 10.38 -15.19 -16.73
C ASP A 92 9.77 -13.82 -16.40
N MET A 93 8.82 -13.78 -15.45
CA MET A 93 8.26 -12.53 -14.96
C MET A 93 9.28 -11.82 -14.06
N THR A 94 9.57 -10.56 -14.36
CA THR A 94 10.52 -9.74 -13.60
C THR A 94 9.98 -8.32 -13.51
N LEU A 95 10.14 -7.70 -12.35
CA LEU A 95 9.81 -6.29 -12.16
C LEU A 95 10.96 -5.42 -12.67
N VAL A 96 10.65 -4.37 -13.43
CA VAL A 96 11.66 -3.41 -13.86
C VAL A 96 12.20 -2.60 -12.68
N PRO A 97 13.42 -2.05 -12.76
CA PRO A 97 13.95 -1.15 -11.73
C PRO A 97 13.05 0.07 -11.49
N LEU A 98 13.10 0.61 -10.27
CA LEU A 98 12.27 1.74 -9.83
C LEU A 98 12.40 2.98 -10.73
N ASP A 99 13.60 3.26 -11.23
CA ASP A 99 13.91 4.42 -12.09
C ASP A 99 13.40 4.26 -13.53
N GLU A 100 13.01 3.05 -13.93
CA GLU A 100 12.41 2.77 -15.23
C GLU A 100 10.88 2.91 -15.22
N PHE A 101 10.24 3.08 -14.06
CA PHE A 101 8.79 3.30 -13.95
C PHE A 101 8.38 4.67 -14.49
N LEU A 102 7.41 4.67 -15.42
CA LEU A 102 6.76 5.88 -15.88
C LEU A 102 5.72 6.35 -14.86
N LYS A 103 5.34 7.63 -14.93
CA LYS A 103 4.31 8.19 -14.04
C LYS A 103 2.98 7.43 -14.11
N VAL A 104 2.64 6.91 -15.29
CA VAL A 104 1.39 6.17 -15.53
C VAL A 104 1.43 4.72 -15.02
N ASP A 105 2.62 4.20 -14.72
CA ASP A 105 2.77 2.82 -14.24
C ASP A 105 2.45 2.68 -12.74
N TRP A 106 2.42 3.81 -12.02
CA TRP A 106 2.06 3.87 -10.61
C TRP A 106 0.56 3.71 -10.43
N VAL A 107 0.15 2.54 -9.96
CA VAL A 107 -1.23 2.15 -9.62
C VAL A 107 -1.31 1.56 -8.21
N GLU A 108 -2.49 1.34 -7.66
CA GLU A 108 -2.59 0.64 -6.37
C GLU A 108 -2.03 -0.81 -6.48
N PRO A 109 -1.36 -1.36 -5.45
CA PRO A 109 -0.81 -2.73 -5.47
C PRO A 109 -1.82 -3.81 -5.86
N GLU A 110 -3.07 -3.69 -5.42
CA GLU A 110 -4.14 -4.61 -5.81
C GLU A 110 -4.49 -4.52 -7.30
N GLU A 111 -4.49 -3.30 -7.86
CA GLU A 111 -4.72 -3.09 -9.29
C GLU A 111 -3.56 -3.63 -10.12
N PHE A 112 -2.33 -3.43 -9.66
CA PHE A 112 -1.13 -4.00 -10.27
C PHE A 112 -1.20 -5.53 -10.32
N LYS A 113 -1.52 -6.17 -9.19
CA LYS A 113 -1.74 -7.62 -9.12
C LYS A 113 -2.84 -8.07 -10.08
N GLY A 114 -3.98 -7.38 -10.07
CA GLY A 114 -5.11 -7.69 -10.95
C GLY A 114 -4.73 -7.66 -12.44
N LYS A 115 -3.95 -6.66 -12.87
CA LYS A 115 -3.44 -6.58 -14.25
C LYS A 115 -2.53 -7.75 -14.60
N LEU A 116 -1.62 -8.13 -13.70
CA LEU A 116 -0.72 -9.26 -13.92
C LEU A 116 -1.48 -10.59 -13.99
N VAL A 117 -2.42 -10.83 -13.08
CA VAL A 117 -3.28 -12.03 -13.09
C VAL A 117 -4.11 -12.08 -14.37
N ASP A 118 -4.70 -10.96 -14.79
CA ASP A 118 -5.47 -10.88 -16.03
C ASP A 118 -4.62 -11.26 -17.25
N ILE A 119 -3.38 -10.78 -17.30
CA ILE A 119 -2.41 -11.13 -18.36
C ILE A 119 -2.04 -12.61 -18.31
N LEU A 120 -1.82 -13.18 -17.11
CA LEU A 120 -1.46 -14.59 -16.95
C LEU A 120 -2.62 -15.52 -17.33
N GLU A 121 -3.85 -15.22 -16.90
CA GLU A 121 -5.04 -16.01 -17.18
C GLU A 121 -5.48 -15.89 -18.65
N LYS A 122 -5.48 -14.68 -19.23
CA LYS A 122 -5.83 -14.47 -20.64
C LYS A 122 -4.69 -14.81 -21.59
N GLY A 123 -3.45 -14.81 -21.12
CA GLY A 123 -2.28 -15.30 -21.87
C GLY A 123 -2.33 -16.81 -22.11
N CYS A 124 -3.03 -17.57 -21.26
CA CYS A 124 -3.21 -19.02 -21.37
C CYS A 124 -4.27 -19.46 -22.41
N ILE A 125 -4.57 -18.67 -23.46
CA ILE A 125 -5.54 -19.05 -24.53
C ILE A 125 -4.96 -20.11 -25.50
N SER A 126 -3.72 -20.57 -25.33
CA SER A 126 -3.13 -21.62 -26.17
C SER A 126 -2.29 -22.65 -25.38
N CYS A 127 -2.80 -23.11 -24.23
CA CYS A 127 -2.24 -24.24 -23.49
C CYS A 127 -3.00 -25.54 -23.80
#